data_AF-A0A420M872-F1
#
_entry.id   AF-A0A420M872-F1
#
_cell.length_a   1.000
_cell.length_b   1.000
_cell.length_c   1.000
_cell.angle_alpha   90.00
_cell.angle_beta   90.00
_cell.angle_gamma   90.00
#
_symmetry.space_group_name_H-M   'P 1'
#
loop_
_entity.id
_entity.type
_entity.pdbx_description
1 polymer ?
#
loop_
_entity_poly.entity_id
_entity_poly.type
_entity_poly.pdbx_seq_one_letter_code
_entity_poly.pdbx_strand_id
1 'polypeptide(L)'
;MTEDHDDIESVSESGESENEDEDYGSDDDDYEEEEEGQDGADITANSSEENPDLTEVLERLFGLIMAFSTEEVMDGRQASTLLVYFSGILGFTADSTGFLPARSYTSNLATLIYTQRLLFLEYALPARAYLFFSITQRPRKGEVARLQDVRQKYTVLGSPPPFEELFSLLAFGKAITGSETPSFLLRWNDDGQSVSHGDLLTISMGSFRQLPQALLEEAGRLCAELMYDWKPSLDLTSIKDDLTNTTHGFSFVTHPRNGLAEAYLKLSFKACTSLSNPLLRKGRWDQKAVLAFWKKEEALRAALAGLMMMAGGGQPRVPDLLHILLRNCGKAERGLYVYNGSMIYLTQSHKAKRSTNREFVVAHFLPIQVGHLICKYLVYIRPLVDMLAQEHYPHISECSWYIFRRKFAPDSPPRATERLTSSIKRFRGKAWDQSVTLRLLWQLCIGIAEKYVREVSRPFNRFDDRTDAANRGAEFAWQSGNRPLQRARTYELDGTFPTNLQPQLLELYEWVSTCWHEFLHVPSKLAPRHHLVYRALALNNYMNSAP
;
A
#
# COMPACT_ATOMS: atom_id res chain seq x y z
N MET A 1 -30.03 44.47 -28.05
CA MET A 1 -28.73 45.12 -28.27
C MET A 1 -28.13 45.33 -26.88
N THR A 2 -27.64 44.35 -26.12
CA THR A 2 -26.88 43.10 -26.40
C THR A 2 -25.67 43.30 -27.29
N GLU A 3 -24.51 43.21 -26.64
CA GLU A 3 -23.18 42.71 -27.04
C GLU A 3 -22.37 42.70 -25.72
N ASP A 4 -22.36 41.61 -24.97
CA ASP A 4 -21.55 40.39 -25.11
C ASP A 4 -20.04 40.67 -24.97
N HIS A 5 -19.51 40.37 -23.78
CA HIS A 5 -18.13 39.92 -23.64
C HIS A 5 -18.07 38.78 -22.62
N ASP A 6 -17.80 37.62 -23.20
CA ASP A 6 -17.80 36.27 -22.64
C ASP A 6 -16.95 36.08 -21.38
N ASP A 7 -17.60 35.42 -20.42
CA ASP A 7 -16.99 34.62 -19.37
C ASP A 7 -16.15 33.49 -19.98
N ILE A 8 -14.84 33.53 -19.81
CA ILE A 8 -13.98 32.37 -20.10
C ILE A 8 -14.05 31.42 -18.92
N GLU A 9 -14.79 30.34 -19.17
CA GLU A 9 -15.02 29.19 -18.31
C GLU A 9 -13.74 28.66 -17.65
N SER A 10 -13.86 28.41 -16.35
CA SER A 10 -12.96 27.56 -15.59
C SER A 10 -12.94 26.16 -16.22
N VAL A 11 -11.89 25.86 -16.97
CA VAL A 11 -11.62 24.50 -17.44
C VAL A 11 -11.26 23.66 -16.22
N SER A 12 -12.25 22.94 -15.70
CA SER A 12 -12.07 21.86 -14.76
C SER A 12 -11.34 20.72 -15.47
N GLU A 13 -10.03 20.64 -15.31
CA GLU A 13 -9.24 19.45 -15.68
C GLU A 13 -9.55 18.31 -14.71
N SER A 14 -10.69 17.66 -14.91
CA SER A 14 -10.96 16.33 -14.39
C SER A 14 -10.48 15.31 -15.41
N GLY A 15 -9.20 14.95 -15.31
CA GLY A 15 -8.54 14.00 -16.21
C GLY A 15 -7.27 13.43 -15.58
N GLU A 16 -7.35 12.97 -14.33
CA GLU A 16 -6.22 12.30 -13.68
C GLU A 16 -6.09 10.86 -14.23
N SER A 17 -5.07 10.63 -15.06
CA SER A 17 -4.59 9.31 -15.48
C SER A 17 -3.86 8.66 -14.30
N GLU A 18 -4.47 7.66 -13.67
CA GLU A 18 -4.00 6.92 -12.49
C GLU A 18 -2.79 5.99 -12.75
N ASN A 19 -1.97 6.25 -13.76
CA ASN A 19 -0.88 5.35 -14.18
C ASN A 19 0.50 5.72 -13.63
N GLU A 20 0.60 6.17 -12.38
CA GLU A 20 1.89 6.35 -11.70
C GLU A 20 2.23 5.12 -10.84
N ASP A 21 2.59 4.04 -11.49
CA ASP A 21 3.30 2.89 -10.90
C ASP A 21 4.78 2.99 -11.27
N GLU A 22 5.47 3.91 -10.60
CA GLU A 22 6.92 4.00 -10.51
C GLU A 22 7.27 3.91 -9.03
N ASP A 23 7.26 2.67 -8.54
CA ASP A 23 8.19 2.22 -7.50
C ASP A 23 9.51 1.93 -8.23
N TYR A 24 10.62 2.32 -7.61
CA TYR A 24 11.94 2.41 -8.20
C TYR A 24 12.33 1.15 -8.98
N GLY A 25 13.04 1.34 -10.10
CA GLY A 25 13.60 0.25 -10.90
C GLY A 25 14.39 -0.72 -10.03
N SER A 26 13.78 -1.87 -9.76
CA SER A 26 14.52 -3.11 -9.62
C SER A 26 14.39 -3.77 -10.98
N ASP A 27 15.37 -3.50 -11.85
CA ASP A 27 15.73 -4.52 -12.82
C ASP A 27 16.06 -5.78 -12.01
N ASP A 28 15.39 -6.89 -12.33
CA ASP A 28 15.70 -8.23 -11.84
C ASP A 28 17.07 -8.61 -12.44
N ASP A 29 18.14 -7.98 -11.96
CA ASP A 29 19.50 -8.50 -12.06
C ASP A 29 19.84 -9.08 -10.69
N ASP A 30 20.06 -10.40 -10.66
CA ASP A 30 20.55 -11.17 -9.52
C ASP A 30 21.87 -10.57 -9.01
N TYR A 31 21.80 -9.61 -8.10
CA TYR A 31 22.93 -9.21 -7.25
C TYR A 31 22.72 -9.83 -5.87
N GLU A 32 23.57 -10.81 -5.54
CA GLU A 32 23.76 -11.28 -4.16
C GLU A 32 24.33 -10.12 -3.34
N GLU A 33 23.49 -9.41 -2.58
CA GLU A 33 23.97 -8.48 -1.55
C GLU A 33 24.27 -9.25 -0.26
N GLU A 34 25.55 -9.21 0.13
CA GLU A 34 26.04 -9.68 1.42
C GLU A 34 25.35 -8.90 2.56
N GLU A 35 24.99 -9.62 3.62
CA GLU A 35 24.31 -9.07 4.81
C GLU A 35 25.19 -8.03 5.53
N GLU A 36 24.92 -6.74 5.33
CA GLU A 36 25.33 -5.72 6.31
C GLU A 36 24.24 -5.55 7.38
N GLY A 37 24.57 -6.02 8.58
CA GLY A 37 23.77 -5.84 9.78
C GLY A 37 23.68 -4.37 10.18
N GLN A 38 22.48 -3.81 10.13
CA GLN A 38 22.15 -2.58 10.85
C GLN A 38 22.14 -2.86 12.36
N ASP A 39 23.28 -2.66 13.00
CA ASP A 39 23.34 -2.28 14.41
C ASP A 39 22.97 -0.80 14.50
N GLY A 40 21.87 -0.53 15.22
CA GLY A 40 21.58 0.80 15.73
C GLY A 40 22.63 1.15 16.77
N ALA A 41 23.69 1.84 16.35
CA ALA A 41 24.59 2.51 17.26
C ALA A 41 23.98 3.87 17.64
N ASP A 42 23.65 3.98 18.93
CA ASP A 42 23.56 5.23 19.66
C ASP A 42 24.58 6.25 19.12
N ILE A 43 24.13 7.47 18.85
CA ILE A 43 25.00 8.62 18.57
C ILE A 43 25.65 9.03 19.90
N THR A 44 26.52 8.17 20.42
CA THR A 44 27.60 8.58 21.29
C THR A 44 28.79 8.81 20.39
N ALA A 45 29.20 10.07 20.30
CA ALA A 45 30.42 10.52 19.65
C ALA A 45 31.60 9.65 20.09
N ASN A 46 31.97 8.68 19.27
CA ASN A 46 33.24 8.01 19.33
C ASN A 46 33.96 8.28 18.02
N SER A 47 34.99 9.10 18.14
CA SER A 47 35.99 9.41 17.14
C SER A 47 36.59 8.15 16.53
N SER A 48 36.06 7.72 15.38
CA SER A 48 36.88 7.03 14.39
C SER A 48 37.70 8.10 13.67
N GLU A 49 39.02 7.99 13.67
CA GLU A 49 39.90 8.81 12.84
C GLU A 49 39.43 8.71 11.39
N GLU A 50 38.70 9.72 10.90
CA GLU A 50 38.30 9.81 9.50
C GLU A 50 39.58 9.85 8.67
N ASN A 51 39.75 8.88 7.77
CA ASN A 51 40.89 8.86 6.87
C ASN A 51 40.91 10.20 6.10
N PRO A 52 41.92 11.06 6.31
CA PRO A 52 41.92 12.42 5.76
C PRO A 52 41.95 12.40 4.22
N ASP A 53 42.62 11.42 3.62
CA ASP A 53 42.70 11.26 2.17
C ASP A 53 41.33 10.91 1.57
N LEU A 54 40.56 10.03 2.23
CA LEU A 54 39.21 9.68 1.79
C LEU A 54 38.24 10.86 1.92
N THR A 55 38.38 11.65 2.98
CA THR A 55 37.56 12.84 3.21
C THR A 55 37.80 13.88 2.12
N GLU A 56 39.06 14.15 1.76
CA GLU A 56 39.41 15.06 0.68
C GLU A 56 38.87 14.58 -0.68
N VAL A 57 39.00 13.28 -0.99
CA VAL A 57 38.47 12.71 -2.24
C VAL A 57 36.95 12.89 -2.33
N LEU A 58 36.22 12.64 -1.24
CA LEU A 58 34.76 12.82 -1.20
C LEU A 58 34.35 14.28 -1.33
N GLU A 59 35.07 15.21 -0.71
CA GLU A 59 34.82 16.64 -0.92
C GLU A 59 35.03 17.01 -2.38
N ARG A 60 36.15 16.62 -3.00
CA ARG A 60 36.45 16.92 -4.40
C ARG A 60 35.41 16.34 -5.36
N LEU A 61 34.95 15.12 -5.10
CA LEU A 61 33.87 14.49 -5.85
C LEU A 61 32.57 15.30 -5.73
N PHE A 62 32.22 15.73 -4.51
CA PHE A 62 31.05 16.59 -4.30
C PHE A 62 31.18 17.90 -5.08
N GLY A 63 32.33 18.56 -5.05
CA GLY A 63 32.57 19.78 -5.83
C GLY A 63 32.47 19.57 -7.34
N LEU A 64 32.97 18.45 -7.86
CA LEU A 64 32.83 18.09 -9.27
C LEU A 64 31.36 17.89 -9.66
N ILE A 65 30.60 17.14 -8.86
CA ILE A 65 29.18 16.92 -9.09
C ILE A 65 28.40 18.24 -9.03
N MET A 66 28.74 19.11 -8.09
CA MET A 66 28.13 20.44 -7.99
C MET A 66 28.47 21.31 -9.20
N ALA A 67 29.70 21.23 -9.72
CA ALA A 67 30.08 21.95 -10.94
C ALA A 67 29.21 21.54 -12.13
N PHE A 68 28.91 20.25 -12.31
CA PHE A 68 27.96 19.79 -13.33
C PHE A 68 26.52 20.25 -13.07
N SER A 69 26.12 20.33 -11.80
CA SER A 69 24.77 20.74 -11.41
C SER A 69 24.54 22.25 -11.53
N THR A 70 25.62 23.04 -11.52
CA THR A 70 25.59 24.51 -11.60
C THR A 70 26.19 25.05 -12.89
N GLU A 71 26.42 24.20 -13.89
CA GLU A 71 27.01 24.57 -15.17
C GLU A 71 26.15 25.64 -15.87
N GLU A 72 26.79 26.68 -16.41
CA GLU A 72 26.08 27.73 -17.13
C GLU A 72 25.78 27.29 -18.57
N VAL A 73 24.58 27.65 -19.03
CA VAL A 73 24.15 27.34 -20.39
C VAL A 73 24.92 28.19 -21.40
N MET A 74 25.56 27.52 -22.36
CA MET A 74 26.26 28.16 -23.47
C MET A 74 25.32 28.40 -24.64
N ASP A 75 25.40 29.59 -25.25
CA ASP A 75 24.64 30.01 -26.43
C ASP A 75 23.10 29.86 -26.31
N GLY A 76 22.58 29.88 -25.09
CA GLY A 76 21.14 29.65 -24.82
C GLY A 76 20.67 28.23 -25.10
N ARG A 77 21.58 27.25 -25.30
CA ARG A 77 21.25 25.84 -25.56
C ARG A 77 21.39 25.02 -24.30
N GLN A 78 20.30 24.62 -23.67
CA GLN A 78 20.37 23.86 -22.40
C GLN A 78 21.14 22.53 -22.53
N ALA A 79 21.09 21.89 -23.71
CA ALA A 79 21.86 20.69 -24.05
C ALA A 79 23.39 20.91 -24.12
N SER A 80 23.89 22.15 -23.98
CA SER A 80 25.32 22.43 -23.83
C SER A 80 25.88 22.00 -22.48
N THR A 81 25.01 21.87 -21.47
CA THR A 81 25.42 21.42 -20.13
C THR A 81 25.55 19.90 -20.10
N LEU A 82 26.58 19.40 -19.43
CA LEU A 82 26.91 17.98 -19.39
C LEU A 82 25.75 17.14 -18.84
N LEU A 83 25.03 17.68 -17.85
CA LEU A 83 23.98 16.95 -17.14
C LEU A 83 22.70 16.81 -17.97
N VAL A 84 22.33 17.85 -18.74
CA VAL A 84 21.22 17.77 -19.71
C VAL A 84 21.61 16.91 -20.91
N TYR A 85 22.86 17.01 -21.37
CA TYR A 85 23.36 16.15 -22.43
C TYR A 85 23.31 14.67 -22.02
N PHE A 86 23.81 14.36 -20.81
CA PHE A 86 23.78 13.01 -20.24
C PHE A 86 22.35 12.51 -20.04
N SER A 87 21.42 13.36 -19.58
CA SER A 87 20.02 12.94 -19.49
C SER A 87 19.47 12.54 -20.87
N GLY A 88 19.82 13.25 -21.94
CA GLY A 88 19.46 12.85 -23.31
C GLY A 88 19.95 11.44 -23.67
N ILE A 89 21.13 11.04 -23.22
CA ILE A 89 21.65 9.66 -23.41
C ILE A 89 20.79 8.63 -22.67
N LEU A 90 20.27 8.97 -21.49
CA LEU A 90 19.33 8.12 -20.75
C LEU A 90 17.96 7.97 -21.43
N GLY A 91 17.72 8.68 -22.53
CA GLY A 91 16.54 8.52 -23.38
C GLY A 91 16.69 7.41 -24.43
N PHE A 92 17.84 6.75 -24.54
CA PHE A 92 18.06 5.66 -25.49
C PHE A 92 17.83 4.27 -24.89
N THR A 93 17.48 3.30 -25.73
CA THR A 93 17.47 1.88 -25.36
C THR A 93 18.90 1.40 -25.05
N ALA A 94 19.04 0.33 -24.27
CA ALA A 94 20.35 -0.19 -23.84
C ALA A 94 21.27 -0.59 -25.02
N ASP A 95 20.67 -1.04 -26.13
CA ASP A 95 21.37 -1.36 -27.39
C ASP A 95 21.59 -0.13 -28.29
N SER A 96 21.15 1.05 -27.85
CA SER A 96 21.23 2.32 -28.57
C SER A 96 20.55 2.34 -29.94
N THR A 97 19.60 1.42 -30.19
CA THR A 97 18.91 1.32 -31.49
C THR A 97 17.62 2.13 -31.56
N GLY A 98 17.11 2.61 -30.43
CA GLY A 98 15.88 3.40 -30.36
C GLY A 98 15.81 4.32 -29.15
N PHE A 99 14.69 5.01 -29.04
CA PHE A 99 14.37 5.87 -27.92
C PHE A 99 13.46 5.14 -26.93
N LEU A 100 13.65 5.40 -25.65
CA LEU A 100 12.75 4.97 -24.60
C LEU A 100 11.41 5.70 -24.73
N PRO A 101 10.29 5.05 -24.37
CA PRO A 101 9.01 5.74 -24.19
C PRO A 101 9.13 6.86 -23.14
N ALA A 102 8.32 7.90 -23.26
CA ALA A 102 8.33 9.05 -22.36
C ALA A 102 8.25 8.61 -20.90
N ARG A 103 7.39 7.63 -20.58
CA ARG A 103 7.25 7.10 -19.21
C ARG A 103 8.57 6.58 -18.62
N SER A 104 9.34 5.82 -19.39
CA SER A 104 10.62 5.26 -18.95
C SER A 104 11.69 6.34 -18.85
N TYR A 105 11.68 7.29 -19.80
CA TYR A 105 12.60 8.42 -19.77
C TYR A 105 12.33 9.36 -18.58
N THR A 106 11.06 9.61 -18.24
CA THR A 106 10.69 10.44 -17.10
C THR A 106 11.16 9.84 -15.77
N SER A 107 11.25 8.51 -15.64
CA SER A 107 11.84 7.86 -14.46
C SER A 107 13.32 8.22 -14.29
N ASN A 108 14.08 8.23 -15.39
CA ASN A 108 15.49 8.62 -15.39
C ASN A 108 15.65 10.10 -14.99
N LEU A 109 14.83 10.98 -15.57
CA LEU A 109 14.80 12.40 -15.21
C LEU A 109 14.44 12.63 -13.73
N ALA A 110 13.40 11.95 -13.23
CA ALA A 110 12.97 12.05 -11.84
C ALA A 110 14.08 11.66 -10.86
N THR A 111 14.86 10.62 -11.21
CA THR A 111 16.02 10.18 -10.42
C THR A 111 17.12 11.24 -10.39
N LEU A 112 17.48 11.82 -11.53
CA LEU A 112 18.45 12.92 -11.61
C LEU A 112 17.99 14.14 -10.80
N ILE A 113 16.72 14.54 -10.93
CA ILE A 113 16.13 15.67 -10.20
C ILE A 113 16.14 15.40 -8.69
N TYR A 114 15.78 14.20 -8.25
CA TYR A 114 15.81 13.83 -6.84
C TYR A 114 17.22 13.93 -6.27
N THR A 115 18.20 13.36 -6.96
CA THR A 115 19.62 13.44 -6.57
C THR A 115 20.10 14.89 -6.52
N GLN A 116 19.78 15.72 -7.52
CA GLN A 116 20.12 17.14 -7.50
C GLN A 116 19.47 17.89 -6.34
N ARG A 117 18.21 17.59 -5.98
CA ARG A 117 17.56 18.21 -4.81
C ARG A 117 18.33 17.92 -3.53
N LEU A 118 18.79 16.70 -3.34
CA LEU A 118 19.61 16.33 -2.17
C LEU A 118 20.96 17.03 -2.19
N LEU A 119 21.63 17.09 -3.36
CA LEU A 119 22.91 17.77 -3.52
C LEU A 119 22.80 19.27 -3.28
N PHE A 120 21.78 19.94 -3.82
CA PHE A 120 21.53 21.36 -3.55
C PHE A 120 21.14 21.62 -2.09
N LEU A 121 20.45 20.69 -1.44
CA LEU A 121 20.15 20.79 -0.01
C LEU A 121 21.43 20.71 0.82
N GLU A 122 22.33 19.77 0.54
CA GLU A 122 23.63 19.68 1.20
C GLU A 122 24.50 20.90 0.86
N TYR A 123 24.53 21.35 -0.39
CA TYR A 123 25.26 22.56 -0.79
C TYR A 123 24.77 23.82 -0.04
N ALA A 124 23.45 23.95 0.12
CA ALA A 124 22.84 25.06 0.84
C ALA A 124 23.01 24.95 2.36
N LEU A 125 22.82 23.77 2.93
CA LEU A 125 22.76 23.53 4.37
C LEU A 125 23.59 22.29 4.75
N PRO A 126 24.92 22.36 4.59
CA PRO A 126 25.75 21.18 4.71
C PRO A 126 25.80 20.67 6.15
N ALA A 127 25.72 19.36 6.31
CA ALA A 127 25.72 18.70 7.61
C ALA A 127 27.05 18.90 8.35
N ARG A 128 28.15 18.99 7.59
CA ARG A 128 29.51 19.31 8.06
C ARG A 128 30.14 20.39 7.17
N ALA A 129 31.19 21.05 7.64
CA ALA A 129 31.90 22.01 6.79
C ALA A 129 32.67 21.27 5.68
N TYR A 130 32.71 21.83 4.47
CA TYR A 130 33.59 21.38 3.38
C TYR A 130 34.80 22.31 3.33
N LEU A 131 35.94 21.85 3.86
CA LEU A 131 37.12 22.70 4.05
C LEU A 131 37.78 23.07 2.71
N PHE A 132 37.80 22.15 1.75
CA PHE A 132 38.42 22.38 0.44
C PHE A 132 37.70 23.48 -0.34
N PHE A 133 36.37 23.54 -0.21
CA PHE A 133 35.52 24.53 -0.89
C PHE A 133 35.17 25.74 -0.01
N SER A 134 35.70 25.79 1.22
CA SER A 134 35.37 26.83 2.21
C SER A 134 33.86 27.00 2.44
N ILE A 135 33.09 25.91 2.32
CA ILE A 135 31.65 25.93 2.58
C ILE A 135 31.43 25.66 4.06
N THR A 136 30.85 26.63 4.76
CA THR A 136 30.58 26.52 6.20
C THR A 136 29.42 25.55 6.45
N GLN A 137 29.52 24.80 7.55
CA GLN A 137 28.43 23.98 8.09
C GLN A 137 27.13 24.80 8.21
N ARG A 138 25.97 24.14 8.10
CA ARG A 138 24.66 24.77 8.29
C ARG A 138 24.60 25.59 9.60
N PRO A 139 24.11 26.84 9.56
CA PRO A 139 24.04 27.69 10.74
C PRO A 139 22.87 27.29 11.65
N ARG A 140 22.97 27.50 12.97
CA ARG A 140 21.85 27.22 13.90
C ARG A 140 20.64 28.13 13.72
N LYS A 141 20.80 29.27 13.03
CA LYS A 141 19.75 30.27 12.74
C LYS A 141 19.94 30.77 11.30
N GLY A 142 18.86 31.09 10.62
CA GLY A 142 18.91 31.63 9.25
C GLY A 142 19.03 30.57 8.14
N GLU A 143 18.80 29.29 8.46
CA GLU A 143 18.86 28.19 7.48
C GLU A 143 17.95 28.43 6.28
N VAL A 144 16.74 28.93 6.52
CA VAL A 144 15.76 29.22 5.45
C VAL A 144 16.30 30.27 4.48
N ALA A 145 16.96 31.32 4.95
CA ALA A 145 17.51 32.35 4.06
C ALA A 145 18.62 31.77 3.16
N ARG A 146 19.56 31.03 3.74
CA ARG A 146 20.64 30.37 2.98
C ARG A 146 20.11 29.35 1.97
N LEU A 147 19.07 28.61 2.32
CA LEU A 147 18.37 27.72 1.40
C LEU A 147 17.68 28.48 0.27
N GLN A 148 17.03 29.60 0.55
CA GLN A 148 16.37 30.42 -0.47
C GLN A 148 17.37 31.01 -1.47
N ASP A 149 18.55 31.43 -1.03
CA ASP A 149 19.59 31.97 -1.92
C ASP A 149 20.02 30.93 -2.97
N VAL A 150 20.28 29.70 -2.55
CA VAL A 150 20.62 28.59 -3.45
C VAL A 150 19.39 28.22 -4.31
N ARG A 151 18.22 28.10 -3.69
CA ARG A 151 16.98 27.71 -4.39
C ARG A 151 16.68 28.66 -5.54
N GLN A 152 16.65 29.97 -5.28
CA GLN A 152 16.35 31.00 -6.27
C GLN A 152 17.33 31.01 -7.43
N LYS A 153 18.61 30.75 -7.15
CA LYS A 153 19.65 30.76 -8.18
C LYS A 153 19.64 29.51 -9.07
N TYR A 154 19.34 28.34 -8.52
CA TYR A 154 19.61 27.07 -9.21
C TYR A 154 18.40 26.16 -9.45
N THR A 155 17.24 26.40 -8.82
CA THR A 155 16.15 25.40 -8.80
C THR A 155 14.76 25.97 -9.12
N VAL A 156 14.67 27.27 -9.41
CA VAL A 156 13.42 27.94 -9.76
C VAL A 156 13.21 27.92 -11.28
N LEU A 157 11.95 27.88 -11.71
CA LEU A 157 11.58 27.94 -13.12
C LEU A 157 12.19 29.17 -13.81
N GLY A 158 12.77 28.98 -14.99
CA GLY A 158 13.53 30.01 -15.71
C GLY A 158 14.96 30.27 -15.21
N SER A 159 15.47 29.50 -14.22
CA SER A 159 16.88 29.60 -13.85
C SER A 159 17.78 28.99 -14.94
N PRO A 160 18.94 29.59 -15.28
CA PRO A 160 19.89 29.05 -16.25
C PRO A 160 20.40 27.60 -16.01
N PRO A 161 20.56 27.10 -14.77
CA PRO A 161 21.19 25.81 -14.51
C PRO A 161 20.41 24.57 -15.01
N PRO A 162 21.10 23.42 -15.19
CA PRO A 162 20.54 22.16 -15.71
C PRO A 162 19.26 21.67 -15.04
N PHE A 163 19.11 21.95 -13.75
CA PHE A 163 17.98 21.50 -12.94
C PHE A 163 16.63 21.90 -13.55
N GLU A 164 16.53 23.13 -14.04
CA GLU A 164 15.30 23.66 -14.60
C GLU A 164 14.91 22.93 -15.87
N GLU A 165 15.86 22.69 -16.77
CA GLU A 165 15.61 21.99 -18.02
C GLU A 165 15.19 20.54 -17.78
N LEU A 166 15.84 19.83 -16.85
CA LEU A 166 15.45 18.47 -16.48
C LEU A 166 14.02 18.44 -15.94
N PHE A 167 13.64 19.44 -15.13
CA PHE A 167 12.29 19.56 -14.60
C PHE A 167 11.27 19.87 -15.71
N SER A 168 11.62 20.75 -16.65
CA SER A 168 10.81 21.08 -17.83
C SER A 168 10.60 19.86 -18.73
N LEU A 169 11.65 19.08 -19.01
CA LEU A 169 11.59 17.82 -19.74
C LEU A 169 10.74 16.77 -19.01
N LEU A 170 10.84 16.69 -17.68
CA LEU A 170 10.00 15.79 -16.87
C LEU A 170 8.52 16.19 -16.99
N ALA A 171 8.21 17.47 -16.87
CA ALA A 171 6.84 17.98 -17.00
C ALA A 171 6.26 17.72 -18.41
N PHE A 172 7.07 17.98 -19.45
CA PHE A 172 6.70 17.71 -20.83
C PHE A 172 6.46 16.20 -21.07
N GLY A 173 7.39 15.35 -20.62
CA GLY A 173 7.27 13.89 -20.69
C GLY A 173 6.00 13.38 -20.01
N LYS A 174 5.68 13.91 -18.82
CA LYS A 174 4.44 13.58 -18.11
C LYS A 174 3.19 13.97 -18.89
N ALA A 175 3.18 15.15 -19.52
CA ALA A 175 2.06 15.62 -20.32
C ALA A 175 1.79 14.72 -21.54
N ILE A 176 2.83 14.20 -22.19
CA ILE A 176 2.68 13.34 -23.37
C ILE A 176 2.48 11.86 -23.02
N THR A 177 2.85 11.41 -21.81
CA THR A 177 2.74 10.01 -21.37
C THR A 177 1.30 9.48 -21.48
N GLY A 178 0.29 10.34 -21.28
CA GLY A 178 -1.12 9.96 -21.44
C GLY A 178 -1.55 9.66 -22.87
N SER A 179 -0.77 10.10 -23.87
CA SER A 179 -1.00 9.85 -25.29
C SER A 179 -0.18 8.69 -25.87
N GLU A 180 0.74 8.13 -25.08
CA GLU A 180 1.53 6.97 -25.48
C GLU A 180 0.74 5.67 -25.35
N THR A 181 1.15 4.64 -26.11
CA THR A 181 0.63 3.29 -25.95
C THR A 181 0.78 2.84 -24.49
N PRO A 182 -0.27 2.26 -23.87
CA PRO A 182 -0.16 1.75 -22.51
C PRO A 182 1.03 0.80 -22.36
N SER A 183 1.82 0.97 -21.31
CA SER A 183 2.95 0.06 -21.00
C SER A 183 2.51 -1.37 -20.71
N PHE A 184 1.22 -1.55 -20.51
CA PHE A 184 0.61 -2.79 -20.11
C PHE A 184 -0.67 -2.98 -20.90
N LEU A 185 -0.70 -4.01 -21.74
CA LEU A 185 -1.87 -4.37 -22.52
C LEU A 185 -2.25 -5.81 -22.21
N LEU A 186 -3.41 -5.98 -21.57
CA LEU A 186 -4.01 -7.28 -21.38
C LEU A 186 -4.79 -7.66 -22.63
N ARG A 187 -4.46 -8.82 -23.20
CA ARG A 187 -5.20 -9.42 -24.30
C ARG A 187 -6.15 -10.46 -23.72
N TRP A 188 -7.44 -10.21 -23.88
CA TRP A 188 -8.47 -11.17 -23.50
C TRP A 188 -8.78 -12.10 -24.66
N ASN A 189 -9.05 -13.36 -24.37
CA ASN A 189 -9.68 -14.24 -25.34
C ASN A 189 -11.17 -13.89 -25.53
N ASP A 190 -11.78 -14.43 -26.59
CA ASP A 190 -13.14 -14.09 -27.01
C ASP A 190 -14.22 -14.42 -25.96
N ASP A 191 -14.06 -15.52 -25.22
CA ASP A 191 -14.97 -15.91 -24.14
C ASP A 191 -14.71 -15.15 -22.81
N GLY A 192 -13.65 -14.34 -22.81
CA GLY A 192 -13.15 -13.58 -21.68
C GLY A 192 -12.54 -14.41 -20.54
N GLN A 193 -12.54 -15.74 -20.59
CA GLN A 193 -12.09 -16.61 -19.50
C GLN A 193 -10.57 -16.72 -19.36
N SER A 194 -9.79 -16.13 -20.26
CA SER A 194 -8.33 -16.08 -20.15
C SER A 194 -7.79 -14.70 -20.50
N VAL A 195 -6.73 -14.34 -19.80
CA VAL A 195 -6.02 -13.08 -20.01
C VAL A 195 -4.55 -13.35 -20.26
N SER A 196 -4.00 -12.70 -21.27
CA SER A 196 -2.61 -12.82 -21.69
C SER A 196 -1.89 -11.48 -21.58
N HIS A 197 -0.63 -11.53 -21.15
CA HIS A 197 0.29 -10.40 -21.19
C HIS A 197 1.54 -10.80 -21.99
N GLY A 198 1.72 -10.18 -23.17
CA GLY A 198 2.69 -10.67 -24.15
C GLY A 198 2.38 -12.10 -24.59
N ASP A 199 3.39 -12.79 -25.12
CA ASP A 199 3.25 -14.16 -25.63
C ASP A 199 3.61 -15.24 -24.59
N LEU A 200 4.21 -14.84 -23.47
CA LEU A 200 4.76 -15.76 -22.47
C LEU A 200 3.80 -16.05 -21.31
N LEU A 201 2.91 -15.12 -20.97
CA LEU A 201 1.99 -15.25 -19.85
C LEU A 201 0.55 -15.33 -20.33
N THR A 202 -0.12 -16.42 -20.02
CA THR A 202 -1.57 -16.59 -20.19
C THR A 202 -2.15 -17.26 -18.96
N ILE A 203 -3.13 -16.60 -18.33
CA ILE A 203 -3.78 -17.08 -17.11
C ILE A 203 -5.27 -17.22 -17.38
N SER A 204 -5.82 -18.41 -17.16
CA SER A 204 -7.27 -18.62 -17.13
C SER A 204 -7.88 -18.09 -15.84
N MET A 205 -9.12 -17.62 -15.85
CA MET A 205 -9.82 -17.18 -14.63
C MET A 205 -9.98 -18.33 -13.62
N GLY A 206 -10.04 -19.58 -14.09
CA GLY A 206 -9.99 -20.76 -13.23
C GLY A 206 -8.66 -20.85 -12.47
N SER A 207 -7.54 -20.76 -13.18
CA SER A 207 -6.19 -20.73 -12.59
C SER A 207 -6.00 -19.53 -11.67
N PHE A 208 -6.49 -18.34 -12.05
CA PHE A 208 -6.40 -17.14 -11.20
C PHE A 208 -7.04 -17.37 -9.83
N ARG A 209 -8.24 -17.97 -9.80
CA ARG A 209 -8.97 -18.29 -8.55
C ARG A 209 -8.28 -19.34 -7.68
N GLN A 210 -7.40 -20.18 -8.22
CA GLN A 210 -6.67 -21.17 -7.44
C GLN A 210 -5.68 -20.53 -6.46
N LEU A 211 -5.11 -19.37 -6.78
CA LEU A 211 -4.15 -18.69 -5.90
C LEU A 211 -4.77 -18.30 -4.54
N PRO A 212 -5.86 -17.52 -4.46
CA PRO A 212 -6.50 -17.21 -3.19
C PRO A 212 -7.06 -18.46 -2.48
N GLN A 213 -7.50 -19.49 -3.22
CA GLN A 213 -7.93 -20.77 -2.62
C GLN A 213 -6.76 -21.49 -1.94
N ALA A 214 -5.62 -21.64 -2.60
CA ALA A 214 -4.43 -22.27 -2.04
C ALA A 214 -3.88 -21.51 -0.82
N LEU A 215 -3.92 -20.17 -0.86
CA LEU A 215 -3.57 -19.33 0.29
C LEU A 215 -4.54 -19.54 1.46
N LEU A 216 -5.84 -19.68 1.18
CA LEU A 216 -6.88 -19.88 2.19
C LEU A 216 -6.76 -21.25 2.86
N GLU A 217 -6.50 -22.30 2.08
CA GLU A 217 -6.24 -23.65 2.58
C GLU A 217 -5.01 -23.68 3.49
N GLU A 218 -3.90 -23.10 3.04
CA GLU A 218 -2.65 -23.07 3.81
C GLU A 218 -2.79 -22.24 5.09
N ALA A 219 -3.42 -21.06 5.02
CA ALA A 219 -3.70 -20.24 6.20
C ALA A 219 -4.65 -20.97 7.16
N GLY A 220 -5.66 -21.67 6.64
CA GLY A 220 -6.57 -22.49 7.42
C GLY A 220 -5.86 -23.62 8.17
N ARG A 221 -5.00 -24.37 7.48
CA ARG A 221 -4.18 -25.44 8.05
C ARG A 221 -3.24 -24.93 9.14
N LEU A 222 -2.46 -23.88 8.84
CA LEU A 222 -1.53 -23.28 9.80
C LEU A 222 -2.25 -22.70 11.01
N CYS A 223 -3.38 -22.03 10.81
CA CYS A 223 -4.20 -21.52 11.89
C CYS A 223 -4.74 -22.65 12.76
N ALA A 224 -5.21 -23.77 12.18
CA ALA A 224 -5.68 -24.92 12.95
C ALA A 224 -4.56 -25.52 13.81
N GLU A 225 -3.36 -25.70 13.24
CA GLU A 225 -2.19 -26.21 13.97
C GLU A 225 -1.76 -25.27 15.12
N LEU A 226 -1.67 -23.96 14.86
CA LEU A 226 -1.32 -22.96 15.88
C LEU A 226 -2.39 -22.85 16.97
N MET A 227 -3.64 -23.19 16.65
CA MET A 227 -4.76 -23.23 17.58
C MET A 227 -4.88 -24.60 18.29
N TYR A 228 -4.01 -25.57 18.04
CA TYR A 228 -4.13 -26.94 18.56
C TYR A 228 -5.50 -27.57 18.25
N ASP A 229 -5.98 -27.36 17.01
CA ASP A 229 -7.30 -27.76 16.51
C ASP A 229 -8.49 -27.23 17.31
N TRP A 230 -8.24 -26.28 18.21
CA TRP A 230 -9.29 -25.62 18.97
C TRP A 230 -10.07 -24.66 18.08
N LYS A 231 -11.39 -24.82 18.09
CA LYS A 231 -12.33 -24.00 17.32
C LYS A 231 -13.20 -23.17 18.28
N PRO A 232 -12.69 -22.05 18.81
CA PRO A 232 -13.52 -21.14 19.59
C PRO A 232 -14.64 -20.57 18.71
N SER A 233 -15.83 -20.39 19.29
CA SER A 233 -16.89 -19.61 18.67
C SER A 233 -16.49 -18.14 18.71
N LEU A 234 -16.28 -17.54 17.53
CA LEU A 234 -16.08 -16.12 17.34
C LEU A 234 -17.13 -15.65 16.34
N ASP A 235 -18.08 -14.85 16.82
CA ASP A 235 -19.08 -14.22 15.98
C ASP A 235 -18.68 -12.76 15.74
N LEU A 236 -18.19 -12.47 14.53
CA LEU A 236 -17.77 -11.12 14.15
C LEU A 236 -18.91 -10.10 14.28
N THR A 237 -20.17 -10.52 14.17
CA THR A 237 -21.33 -9.61 14.32
C THR A 237 -21.53 -9.12 15.76
N SER A 238 -21.00 -9.86 16.73
CA SER A 238 -21.06 -9.52 18.16
C SER A 238 -19.91 -8.63 18.62
N ILE A 239 -18.78 -8.63 17.91
CA ILE A 239 -17.58 -7.87 18.26
C ILE A 239 -17.86 -6.37 18.12
N LYS A 240 -17.51 -5.61 19.16
CA LYS A 240 -17.57 -4.14 19.17
C LYS A 240 -16.22 -3.55 18.78
N ASP A 241 -16.25 -2.60 17.87
CA ASP A 241 -15.10 -1.81 17.48
C ASP A 241 -15.54 -0.36 17.24
N ASP A 242 -14.58 0.55 17.26
CA ASP A 242 -14.80 1.97 17.05
C ASP A 242 -13.73 2.53 16.12
N LEU A 243 -14.12 2.78 14.87
CA LEU A 243 -13.22 3.33 13.84
C LEU A 243 -12.73 4.74 14.18
N THR A 244 -13.43 5.48 15.05
CA THR A 244 -13.07 6.85 15.43
C THR A 244 -12.14 6.92 16.64
N ASN A 245 -11.93 5.78 17.30
CA ASN A 245 -11.09 5.72 18.49
C ASN A 245 -9.60 5.72 18.10
N THR A 246 -8.89 6.77 18.53
CA THR A 246 -7.45 7.00 18.32
C THR A 246 -6.61 6.78 19.58
N THR A 247 -7.23 6.28 20.66
CA THR A 247 -6.57 6.07 21.97
C THR A 247 -5.39 5.12 21.84
N HIS A 248 -4.24 5.51 22.37
CA HIS A 248 -3.02 4.70 22.36
C HIS A 248 -3.25 3.28 22.93
N GLY A 249 -2.82 2.26 22.20
CA GLY A 249 -2.96 0.84 22.57
C GLY A 249 -4.35 0.24 22.29
N PHE A 250 -5.30 1.03 21.80
CA PHE A 250 -6.66 0.53 21.52
C PHE A 250 -6.73 -0.31 20.24
N SER A 251 -7.53 -1.38 20.31
CA SER A 251 -8.08 -2.14 19.19
C SER A 251 -9.34 -2.89 19.66
N PHE A 252 -10.09 -3.53 18.76
CA PHE A 252 -11.24 -4.36 19.18
C PHE A 252 -10.87 -5.49 20.16
N VAL A 253 -9.62 -5.95 20.17
CA VAL A 253 -9.15 -6.99 21.10
C VAL A 253 -9.11 -6.44 22.53
N THR A 254 -8.70 -5.18 22.70
CA THR A 254 -8.64 -4.49 24.01
C THR A 254 -9.94 -3.77 24.37
N HIS A 255 -10.94 -3.77 23.48
CA HIS A 255 -12.24 -3.16 23.75
C HIS A 255 -12.93 -3.87 24.94
N PRO A 256 -13.33 -3.14 26.01
CA PRO A 256 -13.76 -3.74 27.27
C PRO A 256 -15.03 -4.59 27.15
N ARG A 257 -15.93 -4.25 26.22
CA ARG A 257 -17.18 -5.02 25.99
C ARG A 257 -16.98 -6.36 25.27
N ASN A 258 -15.79 -6.64 24.72
CA ASN A 258 -15.54 -7.86 23.98
C ASN A 258 -14.97 -8.98 24.85
N GLY A 259 -14.28 -8.65 25.96
CA GLY A 259 -13.66 -9.65 26.84
C GLY A 259 -12.58 -10.51 26.14
N LEU A 260 -11.91 -9.96 25.12
CA LEU A 260 -10.97 -10.71 24.28
C LEU A 260 -9.50 -10.59 24.71
N ALA A 261 -9.15 -9.59 25.53
CA ALA A 261 -7.77 -9.29 25.91
C ALA A 261 -7.01 -10.48 26.51
N GLU A 262 -7.69 -11.30 27.32
CA GLU A 262 -7.11 -12.48 27.98
C GLU A 262 -7.52 -13.81 27.32
N ALA A 263 -8.24 -13.76 26.19
CA ALA A 263 -8.78 -14.97 25.56
C ALA A 263 -7.66 -15.92 25.09
N TYR A 264 -6.49 -15.40 24.76
CA TYR A 264 -5.29 -16.17 24.40
C TYR A 264 -4.79 -17.10 25.52
N LEU A 265 -5.09 -16.84 26.80
CA LEU A 265 -4.70 -17.71 27.90
C LEU A 265 -5.32 -19.11 27.78
N LYS A 266 -6.51 -19.22 27.16
CA LYS A 266 -7.12 -20.52 26.84
C LYS A 266 -6.30 -21.29 25.80
N LEU A 267 -5.73 -20.59 24.82
CA LEU A 267 -4.81 -21.20 23.85
C LEU A 267 -3.48 -21.56 24.51
N SER A 268 -2.93 -20.69 25.36
CA SER A 268 -1.72 -20.97 26.14
C SER A 268 -1.86 -22.25 26.97
N PHE A 269 -2.98 -22.41 27.70
CA PHE A 269 -3.27 -23.63 28.44
C PHE A 269 -3.24 -24.88 27.56
N LYS A 270 -3.89 -24.83 26.39
CA LYS A 270 -3.88 -25.94 25.41
C LYS A 270 -2.47 -26.22 24.88
N ALA A 271 -1.70 -25.18 24.60
CA ALA A 271 -0.33 -25.31 24.15
C ALA A 271 0.56 -25.99 25.20
N CYS A 272 0.30 -25.76 26.49
CA CYS A 272 0.99 -26.42 27.60
C CYS A 272 0.52 -27.87 27.82
N THR A 273 -0.76 -28.17 27.63
CA THR A 273 -1.34 -29.51 27.92
C THR A 273 -1.45 -30.43 26.71
N SER A 274 -1.00 -30.00 25.52
CA SER A 274 -1.10 -30.79 24.30
C SER A 274 -0.29 -32.10 24.39
N LEU A 275 -0.90 -33.22 24.02
CA LEU A 275 -0.24 -34.54 24.05
C LEU A 275 0.76 -34.74 22.90
N SER A 276 0.52 -34.13 21.74
CA SER A 276 1.37 -34.32 20.55
C SER A 276 2.62 -33.43 20.59
N ASN A 277 2.43 -32.11 20.74
CA ASN A 277 3.51 -31.12 20.73
C ASN A 277 3.32 -30.03 21.81
N PRO A 278 3.52 -30.35 23.11
CA PRO A 278 3.41 -29.36 24.16
C PRO A 278 4.54 -28.33 24.07
N LEU A 279 4.22 -27.05 24.27
CA LEU A 279 5.23 -25.98 24.37
C LEU A 279 5.93 -25.96 25.73
N LEU A 280 5.32 -26.54 26.76
CA LEU A 280 5.85 -26.58 28.12
C LEU A 280 6.24 -28.01 28.50
N ARG A 281 7.48 -28.20 28.97
CA ARG A 281 7.99 -29.48 29.45
C ARG A 281 8.69 -29.30 30.79
N LYS A 282 8.33 -30.13 31.79
CA LYS A 282 8.91 -30.09 33.14
C LYS A 282 8.92 -28.68 33.77
N GLY A 283 7.85 -27.90 33.55
CA GLY A 283 7.70 -26.55 34.08
C GLY A 283 8.56 -25.47 33.38
N ARG A 284 9.16 -25.77 32.23
CA ARG A 284 9.91 -24.81 31.41
C ARG A 284 9.45 -24.84 29.96
N TRP A 285 9.54 -23.71 29.27
CA TRP A 285 9.26 -23.63 27.83
C TRP A 285 10.27 -24.48 27.06
N ASP A 286 9.78 -25.39 26.21
CA ASP A 286 10.62 -26.14 25.28
C ASP A 286 11.01 -25.22 24.12
N GLN A 287 12.25 -24.74 24.15
CA GLN A 287 12.78 -23.80 23.15
C GLN A 287 12.60 -24.29 21.72
N LYS A 288 12.80 -25.59 21.46
CA LYS A 288 12.66 -26.14 20.10
C LYS A 288 11.20 -26.11 19.64
N ALA A 289 10.27 -26.43 20.55
CA ALA A 289 8.84 -26.37 20.26
C ALA A 289 8.37 -24.91 20.04
N VAL A 290 8.86 -23.97 20.84
CA VAL A 290 8.55 -22.53 20.71
C VAL A 290 9.08 -21.96 19.38
N LEU A 291 10.33 -22.26 19.02
CA LEU A 291 10.89 -21.83 17.73
C LEU A 291 10.11 -22.41 16.54
N ALA A 292 9.69 -23.68 16.63
CA ALA A 292 8.85 -24.31 15.62
C ALA A 292 7.46 -23.64 15.54
N PHE A 293 6.89 -23.25 16.69
CA PHE A 293 5.63 -22.51 16.75
C PHE A 293 5.75 -21.14 16.08
N TRP A 294 6.83 -20.38 16.35
CA TRP A 294 7.09 -19.10 15.69
C TRP A 294 7.30 -19.25 14.17
N LYS A 295 7.97 -20.31 13.71
CA LYS A 295 8.12 -20.56 12.27
C LYS A 295 6.78 -20.81 11.58
N LYS A 296 5.84 -21.48 12.25
CA LYS A 296 4.46 -21.66 11.76
C LYS A 296 3.68 -20.35 11.78
N GLU A 297 3.85 -19.52 12.81
CA GLU A 297 3.28 -18.17 12.86
C GLU A 297 3.76 -17.31 11.70
N GLU A 298 5.06 -17.34 11.39
CA GLU A 298 5.62 -16.55 10.29
C GLU A 298 5.03 -17.00 8.95
N ALA A 299 4.86 -18.31 8.75
CA ALA A 299 4.22 -18.87 7.57
C ALA A 299 2.74 -18.47 7.48
N LEU A 300 2.00 -18.50 8.60
CA LEU A 300 0.59 -18.09 8.65
C LEU A 300 0.48 -16.61 8.28
N ARG A 301 1.33 -15.77 8.86
CA ARG A 301 1.36 -14.33 8.61
C ARG A 301 1.69 -14.02 7.14
N ALA A 302 2.57 -14.77 6.51
CA ALA A 302 2.83 -14.65 5.07
C ALA A 302 1.61 -15.04 4.22
N ALA A 303 0.90 -16.11 4.59
CA ALA A 303 -0.34 -16.51 3.90
C ALA A 303 -1.47 -15.47 4.10
N LEU A 304 -1.61 -14.90 5.31
CA LEU A 304 -2.56 -13.82 5.60
C LEU A 304 -2.25 -12.56 4.77
N ALA A 305 -0.98 -12.19 4.61
CA ALA A 305 -0.59 -11.08 3.73
C ALA A 305 -1.07 -11.31 2.29
N GLY A 306 -0.82 -12.50 1.74
CA GLY A 306 -1.30 -12.88 0.41
C GLY A 306 -2.83 -12.85 0.30
N LEU A 307 -3.55 -13.31 1.32
CA LEU A 307 -5.02 -13.24 1.35
C LEU A 307 -5.54 -11.81 1.42
N MET A 308 -4.93 -10.95 2.24
CA MET A 308 -5.31 -9.54 2.31
C MET A 308 -5.11 -8.85 0.95
N MET A 309 -4.01 -9.15 0.25
CA MET A 309 -3.75 -8.64 -1.09
C MET A 309 -4.74 -9.14 -2.14
N MET A 310 -5.02 -10.45 -2.15
CA MET A 310 -5.81 -11.06 -3.22
C MET A 310 -7.31 -10.94 -3.01
N ALA A 311 -7.77 -10.88 -1.76
CA ALA A 311 -9.20 -10.99 -1.47
C ALA A 311 -9.86 -9.67 -1.05
N GLY A 312 -9.12 -8.60 -0.77
CA GLY A 312 -9.66 -7.36 -0.19
C GLY A 312 -10.46 -6.42 -1.12
N GLY A 313 -10.94 -6.87 -2.28
CA GLY A 313 -11.68 -6.03 -3.24
C GLY A 313 -10.83 -5.14 -4.14
N GLY A 314 -9.51 -5.33 -4.11
CA GLY A 314 -8.52 -4.56 -4.85
C GLY A 314 -7.16 -4.80 -4.20
N GLN A 315 -6.11 -4.87 -5.00
CA GLN A 315 -4.78 -5.14 -4.47
C GLN A 315 -4.19 -3.84 -3.90
N PRO A 316 -3.94 -3.75 -2.57
CA PRO A 316 -3.28 -2.59 -2.00
C PRO A 316 -1.84 -2.51 -2.49
N ARG A 317 -1.25 -1.31 -2.41
CA ARG A 317 0.20 -1.20 -2.55
C ARG A 317 0.87 -1.99 -1.43
N VAL A 318 1.91 -2.72 -1.79
CA VAL A 318 2.61 -3.62 -0.86
C VAL A 318 3.18 -2.87 0.35
N PRO A 319 3.83 -1.69 0.19
CA PRO A 319 4.28 -0.92 1.34
C PRO A 319 3.12 -0.55 2.29
N ASP A 320 1.99 -0.07 1.75
CA ASP A 320 0.84 0.37 2.56
C ASP A 320 0.26 -0.80 3.37
N LEU A 321 0.20 -2.01 2.79
CA LEU A 321 -0.21 -3.23 3.49
C LEU A 321 0.76 -3.61 4.62
N LEU A 322 2.07 -3.55 4.36
CA LEU A 322 3.09 -3.97 5.32
C LEU A 322 3.19 -3.04 6.54
N HIS A 323 2.73 -1.80 6.41
CA HIS A 323 2.69 -0.79 7.47
C HIS A 323 1.44 -0.86 8.36
N ILE A 324 0.54 -1.83 8.17
CA ILE A 324 -0.64 -1.97 9.01
C ILE A 324 -0.27 -2.23 10.48
N LEU A 325 -0.81 -1.39 11.35
CA LEU A 325 -0.68 -1.51 12.80
C LEU A 325 -1.85 -2.28 13.42
N LEU A 326 -1.55 -3.05 14.47
CA LEU A 326 -2.52 -3.83 15.25
C LEU A 326 -3.30 -2.98 16.27
N ARG A 327 -2.68 -1.90 16.74
CA ARG A 327 -3.16 -1.01 17.79
C ARG A 327 -2.81 0.42 17.42
N ASN A 328 -3.63 1.37 17.88
CA ASN A 328 -3.31 2.77 17.66
C ASN A 328 -2.04 3.14 18.42
N CYS A 329 -1.13 3.85 17.77
CA CYS A 329 0.00 4.50 18.39
C CYS A 329 -0.13 6.01 18.31
N GLY A 330 0.60 6.73 19.17
CA GLY A 330 0.49 8.20 19.22
C GLY A 330 0.87 8.89 17.91
N LYS A 331 1.49 8.18 16.96
CA LYS A 331 1.92 8.69 15.65
C LYS A 331 1.09 8.17 14.47
N ALA A 332 0.32 7.09 14.64
CA ALA A 332 -0.42 6.43 13.58
C ALA A 332 -1.53 5.53 14.15
N GLU A 333 -2.65 5.47 13.46
CA GLU A 333 -3.79 4.64 13.85
C GLU A 333 -3.58 3.17 13.45
N ARG A 334 -4.36 2.26 14.06
CA ARG A 334 -4.39 0.86 13.63
C ARG A 334 -4.95 0.74 12.21
N GLY A 335 -4.61 -0.34 11.53
CA GLY A 335 -5.13 -0.62 10.19
C GLY A 335 -6.15 -1.76 10.14
N LEU A 336 -6.52 -2.39 11.26
CA LEU A 336 -7.45 -3.53 11.29
C LEU A 336 -8.65 -3.25 12.19
N TYR A 337 -9.84 -3.52 11.66
CA TYR A 337 -11.12 -3.18 12.29
C TYR A 337 -12.17 -4.26 12.08
N VAL A 338 -13.15 -4.32 12.99
CA VAL A 338 -14.41 -5.04 12.76
C VAL A 338 -15.53 -4.04 12.49
N TYR A 339 -16.12 -4.10 11.30
CA TYR A 339 -17.18 -3.20 10.86
C TYR A 339 -18.37 -3.98 10.31
N ASN A 340 -19.56 -3.78 10.88
CA ASN A 340 -20.81 -4.45 10.48
C ASN A 340 -20.71 -5.98 10.35
N GLY A 341 -19.94 -6.62 11.24
CA GLY A 341 -19.73 -8.07 11.22
C GLY A 341 -18.69 -8.56 10.21
N SER A 342 -18.01 -7.65 9.53
CA SER A 342 -16.91 -7.94 8.60
C SER A 342 -15.58 -7.54 9.21
N MET A 343 -14.54 -8.32 8.98
CA MET A 343 -13.17 -7.87 9.22
C MET A 343 -12.75 -7.01 8.04
N ILE A 344 -12.26 -5.81 8.33
CA ILE A 344 -11.76 -4.88 7.31
C ILE A 344 -10.34 -4.44 7.67
N TYR A 345 -9.58 -4.05 6.66
CA TYR A 345 -8.35 -3.34 6.88
C TYR A 345 -8.33 -2.03 6.09
N LEU A 346 -7.68 -1.01 6.66
CA LEU A 346 -7.54 0.30 6.05
C LEU A 346 -6.11 0.48 5.57
N THR A 347 -5.95 0.99 4.36
CA THR A 347 -4.64 1.45 3.84
C THR A 347 -4.70 2.94 3.56
N GLN A 348 -3.58 3.62 3.77
CA GLN A 348 -3.43 5.05 3.51
C GLN A 348 -2.30 5.25 2.50
N SER A 349 -2.62 5.88 1.37
CA SER A 349 -1.64 6.11 0.31
C SER A 349 -0.76 7.31 0.65
N HIS A 350 0.43 7.06 1.20
CA HIS A 350 1.44 8.09 1.42
C HIS A 350 1.97 8.71 0.11
N LYS A 351 1.84 8.01 -1.02
CA LYS A 351 2.16 8.56 -2.35
C LYS A 351 1.14 9.62 -2.76
N ALA A 352 -0.16 9.36 -2.61
CA ALA A 352 -1.20 10.35 -2.89
C ALA A 352 -0.99 11.60 -2.03
N LYS A 353 -0.66 11.44 -0.74
CA LYS A 353 -0.28 12.57 0.10
C LYS A 353 0.88 13.38 -0.48
N ARG A 354 1.94 12.72 -0.94
CA ARG A 354 3.12 13.41 -1.48
C ARG A 354 2.84 14.13 -2.80
N SER A 355 1.96 13.59 -3.66
CA SER A 355 1.67 14.19 -4.96
C SER A 355 0.56 15.25 -4.91
N THR A 356 -0.50 15.03 -4.13
CA THR A 356 -1.71 15.89 -4.12
C THR A 356 -1.93 16.61 -2.80
N ASN A 357 -1.03 16.44 -1.82
CA ASN A 357 -1.17 16.92 -0.43
C ASN A 357 -2.44 16.39 0.26
N ARG A 358 -3.00 15.29 -0.27
CA ARG A 358 -4.29 14.69 0.12
C ARG A 358 -4.08 13.19 0.32
N GLU A 359 -4.23 12.71 1.56
CA GLU A 359 -4.16 11.26 1.89
C GLU A 359 -5.43 10.57 1.43
N PHE A 360 -5.35 9.45 0.71
CA PHE A 360 -6.51 8.63 0.33
C PHE A 360 -6.59 7.41 1.25
N VAL A 361 -7.76 7.20 1.89
CA VAL A 361 -8.00 6.07 2.79
C VAL A 361 -8.85 5.03 2.07
N VAL A 362 -8.33 3.82 1.92
CA VAL A 362 -9.05 2.70 1.29
C VAL A 362 -9.44 1.68 2.33
N ALA A 363 -10.72 1.34 2.39
CA ALA A 363 -11.18 0.20 3.17
C ALA A 363 -11.27 -1.04 2.30
N HIS A 364 -10.69 -2.13 2.78
CA HIS A 364 -10.72 -3.43 2.14
C HIS A 364 -11.52 -4.38 3.00
N PHE A 365 -12.71 -4.79 2.52
CA PHE A 365 -13.51 -5.79 3.21
C PHE A 365 -13.01 -7.17 2.84
N LEU A 366 -12.85 -8.04 3.85
CA LEU A 366 -12.33 -9.38 3.65
C LEU A 366 -13.45 -10.42 3.58
N PRO A 367 -13.28 -11.51 2.82
CA PRO A 367 -14.24 -12.61 2.85
C PRO A 367 -14.33 -13.20 4.25
N ILE A 368 -15.50 -13.72 4.63
CA ILE A 368 -15.79 -14.16 6.01
C ILE A 368 -14.75 -15.15 6.56
N GLN A 369 -14.27 -16.07 5.73
CA GLN A 369 -13.27 -17.06 6.14
C GLN A 369 -11.93 -16.41 6.46
N VAL A 370 -11.48 -15.45 5.62
CA VAL A 370 -10.25 -14.68 5.86
C VAL A 370 -10.41 -13.81 7.11
N GLY A 371 -11.55 -13.15 7.26
CA GLY A 371 -11.86 -12.35 8.45
C GLY A 371 -11.81 -13.17 9.74
N HIS A 372 -12.30 -14.41 9.72
CA HIS A 372 -12.20 -15.33 10.86
C HIS A 372 -10.74 -15.76 11.14
N LEU A 373 -9.93 -16.00 10.11
CA LEU A 373 -8.52 -16.34 10.28
C LEU A 373 -7.73 -15.19 10.91
N ILE A 374 -7.92 -13.97 10.41
CA ILE A 374 -7.31 -12.76 10.99
C ILE A 374 -7.80 -12.55 12.42
N CYS A 375 -9.10 -12.65 12.68
CA CYS A 375 -9.64 -12.49 14.03
C CYS A 375 -9.02 -13.50 15.02
N LYS A 376 -8.92 -14.78 14.65
CA LYS A 376 -8.24 -15.79 15.48
C LYS A 376 -6.76 -15.48 15.69
N TYR A 377 -6.08 -15.02 14.64
CA TYR A 377 -4.70 -14.59 14.73
C TYR A 377 -4.53 -13.46 15.75
N LEU A 378 -5.36 -12.41 15.66
CA LEU A 378 -5.29 -11.23 16.53
C LEU A 378 -5.67 -11.52 17.98
N VAL A 379 -6.68 -12.36 18.21
CA VAL A 379 -7.23 -12.64 19.54
C VAL A 379 -6.42 -13.70 20.30
N TYR A 380 -5.94 -14.74 19.61
CA TYR A 380 -5.35 -15.91 20.27
C TYR A 380 -3.87 -16.11 19.94
N ILE A 381 -3.53 -16.16 18.65
CA ILE A 381 -2.18 -16.57 18.22
C ILE A 381 -1.17 -15.45 18.53
N ARG A 382 -1.44 -14.23 18.09
CA ARG A 382 -0.53 -13.09 18.25
C ARG A 382 -0.22 -12.80 19.73
N PRO A 383 -1.20 -12.70 20.66
CA PRO A 383 -0.88 -12.46 22.06
C PRO A 383 -0.11 -13.62 22.72
N LEU A 384 -0.36 -14.88 22.34
CA LEU A 384 0.45 -16.01 22.80
C LEU A 384 1.89 -15.91 22.31
N VAL A 385 2.09 -15.54 21.04
CA VAL A 385 3.43 -15.35 20.46
C VAL A 385 4.16 -14.22 21.16
N ASP A 386 3.49 -13.11 21.44
CA ASP A 386 4.07 -11.95 22.13
C ASP A 386 4.45 -12.31 23.57
N MET A 387 3.60 -13.05 24.29
CA MET A 387 3.93 -13.58 25.62
C MET A 387 5.16 -14.50 25.59
N LEU A 388 5.21 -15.46 24.66
CA LEU A 388 6.36 -16.35 24.51
C LEU A 388 7.64 -15.58 24.16
N ALA A 389 7.54 -14.53 23.36
CA ALA A 389 8.68 -13.69 22.99
C ALA A 389 9.22 -12.91 24.19
N GLN A 390 8.34 -12.32 25.02
CA GLN A 390 8.74 -11.62 26.25
C GLN A 390 9.39 -12.56 27.27
N GLU A 391 8.85 -13.76 27.44
CA GLU A 391 9.44 -14.80 28.31
C GLU A 391 10.82 -15.25 27.80
N HIS A 392 11.01 -15.35 26.48
CA HIS A 392 12.27 -15.78 25.87
C HIS A 392 13.31 -14.65 25.80
N TYR A 393 12.86 -13.40 25.67
CA TYR A 393 13.70 -12.21 25.54
C TYR A 393 13.35 -11.18 26.63
N PRO A 394 13.88 -11.32 27.86
CA PRO A 394 13.48 -10.50 29.01
C PRO A 394 13.74 -8.99 28.86
N HIS A 395 14.60 -8.61 27.90
CA HIS A 395 14.90 -7.21 27.59
C HIS A 395 13.81 -6.54 26.74
N ILE A 396 12.89 -7.31 26.16
CA ILE A 396 11.79 -6.82 25.34
C ILE A 396 10.59 -6.58 26.26
N SER A 397 10.33 -5.32 26.60
CA SER A 397 9.16 -4.92 27.41
C SER A 397 7.84 -5.00 26.64
N GLU A 398 7.89 -4.84 25.32
CA GLU A 398 6.74 -4.84 24.42
C GLU A 398 7.15 -5.38 23.06
N CYS A 399 6.22 -6.00 22.33
CA CYS A 399 6.48 -6.41 20.96
C CYS A 399 5.99 -5.36 19.94
N SER A 400 6.62 -5.30 18.77
CA SER A 400 6.19 -4.47 17.64
C SER A 400 4.70 -4.59 17.36
N TRP A 401 4.07 -3.47 17.04
CA TRP A 401 2.64 -3.42 16.72
C TRP A 401 2.33 -3.62 15.23
N TYR A 402 3.34 -3.77 14.37
CA TYR A 402 3.09 -4.16 12.99
C TYR A 402 2.53 -5.59 12.96
N ILE A 403 1.45 -5.80 12.21
CA ILE A 403 0.98 -7.15 11.92
C ILE A 403 2.09 -7.90 11.20
N PHE A 404 2.69 -7.27 10.18
CA PHE A 404 3.80 -7.81 9.39
C PHE A 404 5.17 -7.36 9.92
N ARG A 405 5.48 -7.58 11.21
CA ARG A 405 6.78 -7.23 11.80
C ARG A 405 7.98 -8.04 11.27
N ARG A 406 9.19 -7.46 11.22
CA ARG A 406 10.43 -8.19 10.92
C ARG A 406 10.98 -8.94 12.14
N LYS A 407 11.01 -8.28 13.30
CA LYS A 407 11.52 -8.79 14.59
C LYS A 407 10.45 -8.61 15.68
N PHE A 408 10.65 -9.22 16.85
CA PHE A 408 9.71 -9.06 17.97
C PHE A 408 9.75 -7.67 18.60
N ALA A 409 10.93 -7.05 18.73
CA ALA A 409 11.16 -5.82 19.48
C ALA A 409 10.32 -4.62 19.00
N PRO A 410 10.03 -3.61 19.86
CA PRO A 410 9.15 -2.48 19.54
C PRO A 410 9.63 -1.64 18.35
N ASP A 411 10.94 -1.51 18.22
CA ASP A 411 11.65 -0.79 17.16
C ASP A 411 11.72 -1.58 15.84
N SER A 412 11.13 -2.78 15.78
CA SER A 412 11.12 -3.56 14.55
C SER A 412 10.48 -2.76 13.42
N PRO A 413 11.18 -2.62 12.28
CA PRO A 413 10.54 -2.13 11.07
C PRO A 413 9.46 -3.12 10.60
N PRO A 414 8.55 -2.68 9.72
CA PRO A 414 7.71 -3.60 8.96
C PRO A 414 8.59 -4.56 8.14
N ARG A 415 8.01 -5.70 7.76
CA ARG A 415 8.66 -6.70 6.92
C ARG A 415 9.03 -6.05 5.58
N ALA A 416 10.18 -6.42 5.04
CA ALA A 416 10.63 -5.94 3.74
C ALA A 416 9.79 -6.52 2.59
N THR A 417 9.60 -5.74 1.53
CA THR A 417 8.77 -6.07 0.37
C THR A 417 9.23 -7.35 -0.32
N GLU A 418 10.54 -7.54 -0.45
CA GLU A 418 11.19 -8.67 -1.13
C GLU A 418 10.79 -9.98 -0.46
N ARG A 419 10.74 -10.02 0.88
CA ARG A 419 10.34 -11.23 1.63
C ARG A 419 8.88 -11.58 1.41
N LEU A 420 7.99 -10.59 1.22
CA LEU A 420 6.61 -10.84 0.83
C LEU A 420 6.54 -11.35 -0.60
N THR A 421 7.29 -10.73 -1.52
CA THR A 421 7.42 -11.15 -2.92
C THR A 421 7.85 -12.61 -3.03
N SER A 422 8.91 -13.04 -2.32
CA SER A 422 9.37 -14.43 -2.33
C SER A 422 8.32 -15.39 -1.76
N SER A 423 7.62 -14.97 -0.70
CA SER A 423 6.56 -15.77 -0.09
C SER A 423 5.39 -15.99 -1.06
N ILE A 424 4.95 -14.93 -1.74
CA ILE A 424 3.86 -15.00 -2.73
C ILE A 424 4.33 -15.71 -4.01
N LYS A 425 5.58 -15.55 -4.45
CA LYS A 425 6.18 -16.27 -5.59
C LYS A 425 6.02 -17.78 -5.42
N ARG A 426 6.21 -18.32 -4.20
CA ARG A 426 6.00 -19.75 -3.92
C ARG A 426 4.55 -20.21 -4.13
N PHE A 427 3.56 -19.40 -3.76
CA PHE A 427 2.14 -19.74 -3.99
C PHE A 427 1.75 -19.58 -5.46
N ARG A 428 2.25 -18.54 -6.13
CA ARG A 428 2.05 -18.32 -7.56
C ARG A 428 2.65 -19.43 -8.41
N GLY A 429 3.89 -19.83 -8.13
CA GLY A 429 4.54 -20.94 -8.84
C GLY A 429 3.76 -22.24 -8.72
N LYS A 430 3.17 -22.52 -7.54
CA LYS A 430 2.29 -23.68 -7.36
C LYS A 430 0.94 -23.56 -8.08
N ALA A 431 0.38 -22.35 -8.18
CA ALA A 431 -0.94 -22.13 -8.76
C ALA A 431 -0.92 -21.98 -10.29
N TRP A 432 0.13 -21.37 -10.85
CA TRP A 432 0.16 -20.93 -12.25
C TRP A 432 1.31 -21.53 -13.06
N ASP A 433 2.26 -22.21 -12.42
CA ASP A 433 3.46 -22.78 -13.07
C ASP A 433 4.28 -21.75 -13.89
N GLN A 434 4.13 -20.46 -13.55
CA GLN A 434 4.77 -19.34 -14.25
C GLN A 434 5.28 -18.29 -13.25
N SER A 435 6.40 -17.67 -13.55
CA SER A 435 6.97 -16.59 -12.75
C SER A 435 6.24 -15.28 -13.04
N VAL A 436 5.37 -14.86 -12.13
CA VAL A 436 4.64 -13.58 -12.20
C VAL A 436 5.21 -12.63 -11.15
N THR A 437 5.58 -11.40 -11.51
CA THR A 437 6.03 -10.38 -10.55
C THR A 437 4.86 -9.82 -9.73
N LEU A 438 5.10 -9.16 -8.60
CA LEU A 438 4.00 -8.52 -7.83
C LEU A 438 3.34 -7.36 -8.60
N ARG A 439 4.12 -6.64 -9.42
CA ARG A 439 3.60 -5.59 -10.31
C ARG A 439 2.66 -6.16 -11.36
N LEU A 440 3.08 -7.23 -12.04
CA LEU A 440 2.25 -7.91 -13.03
C LEU A 440 0.97 -8.50 -12.40
N LEU A 441 1.07 -9.05 -11.19
CA LEU A 441 -0.09 -9.49 -10.41
C LEU A 441 -1.07 -8.34 -10.15
N TRP A 442 -0.57 -7.17 -9.74
CA TRP A 442 -1.39 -5.99 -9.49
C TRP A 442 -2.13 -5.53 -10.76
N GLN A 443 -1.43 -5.46 -11.89
CA GLN A 443 -2.04 -5.06 -13.16
C GLN A 443 -3.06 -6.09 -13.66
N LEU A 444 -2.82 -7.39 -13.45
CA LEU A 444 -3.80 -8.45 -13.70
C LEU A 444 -5.04 -8.28 -12.83
N CYS A 445 -4.87 -8.04 -11.53
CA CYS A 445 -5.99 -7.79 -10.63
C CYS A 445 -6.84 -6.59 -11.10
N ILE A 446 -6.21 -5.49 -11.52
CA ILE A 446 -6.91 -4.32 -12.06
C ILE A 446 -7.68 -4.68 -13.31
N GLY A 447 -7.02 -5.25 -14.32
CA GLY A 447 -7.71 -5.56 -15.58
C GLY A 447 -8.82 -6.60 -15.43
N ILE A 448 -8.65 -7.58 -14.54
CA ILE A 448 -9.70 -8.54 -14.19
C ILE A 448 -10.86 -7.82 -13.48
N ALA A 449 -10.58 -6.92 -12.53
CA ALA A 449 -11.62 -6.14 -11.87
C ALA A 449 -12.35 -5.22 -12.88
N GLU A 450 -11.64 -4.59 -13.81
CA GLU A 450 -12.25 -3.79 -14.87
C GLU A 450 -13.14 -4.61 -15.79
N LYS A 451 -12.82 -5.87 -16.07
CA LYS A 451 -13.68 -6.72 -16.90
C LYS A 451 -14.86 -7.31 -16.12
N TYR A 452 -14.61 -7.87 -14.93
CA TYR A 452 -15.60 -8.69 -14.22
C TYR A 452 -16.34 -7.99 -13.10
N VAL A 453 -15.78 -6.91 -12.55
CA VAL A 453 -16.43 -6.11 -11.48
C VAL A 453 -17.07 -4.85 -12.08
N ARG A 454 -16.40 -4.19 -13.04
CA ARG A 454 -16.93 -2.96 -13.67
C ARG A 454 -18.09 -3.22 -14.63
N GLU A 455 -18.12 -4.34 -15.37
CA GLU A 455 -19.29 -4.68 -16.21
C GLU A 455 -20.57 -4.95 -15.38
N VAL A 456 -20.42 -5.27 -14.09
CA VAL A 456 -21.53 -5.37 -13.11
C VAL A 456 -21.92 -3.99 -12.55
N SER A 457 -21.06 -2.97 -12.71
CA SER A 457 -21.22 -1.61 -12.20
C SER A 457 -21.75 -0.67 -13.29
N ARG A 458 -23.00 -0.20 -13.18
CA ARG A 458 -23.41 0.99 -13.94
C ARG A 458 -22.61 2.19 -13.42
N PRO A 459 -22.16 3.13 -14.29
CA PRO A 459 -21.51 4.37 -13.85
C PRO A 459 -22.35 5.02 -12.74
N PHE A 460 -21.80 5.06 -11.53
CA PHE A 460 -22.51 5.54 -10.35
C PHE A 460 -22.22 7.03 -10.17
N ASN A 461 -23.18 7.87 -10.57
CA ASN A 461 -23.14 9.29 -10.21
C ASN A 461 -23.87 9.50 -8.87
N ARG A 462 -23.11 9.61 -7.78
CA ARG A 462 -23.65 9.81 -6.43
C ARG A 462 -24.44 11.11 -6.24
N PHE A 463 -24.21 12.10 -7.10
CA PHE A 463 -24.91 13.39 -7.06
C PHE A 463 -26.09 13.43 -8.02
N ASP A 464 -26.36 12.32 -8.72
CA ASP A 464 -27.54 12.21 -9.56
C ASP A 464 -28.78 12.26 -8.68
N ASP A 465 -29.54 13.33 -8.85
CA ASP A 465 -30.82 13.60 -8.20
C ASP A 465 -31.93 13.82 -9.25
N ARG A 466 -31.67 13.44 -10.51
CA ARG A 466 -32.54 13.80 -11.65
C ARG A 466 -32.96 12.63 -12.50
N THR A 467 -32.21 11.52 -12.50
CA THR A 467 -32.56 10.35 -13.30
C THR A 467 -33.28 9.29 -12.47
N ASP A 468 -33.97 8.37 -13.14
CA ASP A 468 -34.57 7.19 -12.52
C ASP A 468 -33.52 6.24 -11.90
N ALA A 469 -32.23 6.47 -12.18
CA ALA A 469 -31.10 5.74 -11.60
C ALA A 469 -30.54 6.43 -10.33
N ALA A 470 -31.08 7.58 -9.92
CA ALA A 470 -30.68 8.28 -8.70
C ALA A 470 -30.87 7.39 -7.46
N ASN A 471 -29.89 7.42 -6.55
CA ASN A 471 -29.99 6.69 -5.29
C ASN A 471 -31.13 7.28 -4.43
N ARG A 472 -32.00 6.43 -3.86
CA ARG A 472 -33.06 6.86 -2.91
C ARG A 472 -32.53 7.69 -1.73
N GLY A 473 -31.22 7.62 -1.45
CA GLY A 473 -30.54 8.50 -0.49
C GLY A 473 -30.61 10.00 -0.84
N ALA A 474 -30.91 10.38 -2.09
CA ALA A 474 -31.13 11.78 -2.50
C ALA A 474 -32.32 12.42 -1.77
N GLU A 475 -33.31 11.62 -1.36
CA GLU A 475 -34.49 12.08 -0.62
C GLU A 475 -34.12 12.74 0.71
N PHE A 476 -33.10 12.23 1.42
CA PHE A 476 -32.63 12.87 2.65
C PHE A 476 -32.03 14.25 2.40
N ALA A 477 -31.41 14.45 1.22
CA ALA A 477 -30.93 15.77 0.86
C ALA A 477 -32.10 16.71 0.60
N TRP A 478 -33.09 16.27 -0.17
CA TRP A 478 -34.31 17.04 -0.43
C TRP A 478 -35.08 17.38 0.86
N GLN A 479 -35.19 16.46 1.81
CA GLN A 479 -35.80 16.71 3.12
C GLN A 479 -35.07 17.79 3.92
N SER A 480 -33.75 17.91 3.74
CA SER A 480 -32.94 18.98 4.35
C SER A 480 -32.92 20.27 3.52
N GLY A 481 -33.74 20.39 2.48
CA GLY A 481 -33.81 21.58 1.61
C GLY A 481 -32.60 21.75 0.68
N ASN A 482 -31.80 20.71 0.49
CA ASN A 482 -30.57 20.75 -0.32
C ASN A 482 -30.65 19.73 -1.47
N ARG A 483 -29.98 20.02 -2.59
CA ARG A 483 -29.62 18.94 -3.53
C ARG A 483 -28.46 18.11 -2.98
N PRO A 484 -28.26 16.85 -3.40
CA PRO A 484 -27.17 16.00 -2.90
C PRO A 484 -25.80 16.69 -2.93
N LEU A 485 -25.44 17.36 -4.03
CA LEU A 485 -24.19 18.12 -4.16
C LEU A 485 -24.14 19.34 -3.21
N GLN A 486 -25.25 20.06 -3.05
CA GLN A 486 -25.31 21.22 -2.15
C GLN A 486 -25.20 20.79 -0.68
N ARG A 487 -25.91 19.73 -0.28
CA ARG A 487 -25.81 19.15 1.06
C ARG A 487 -24.39 18.71 1.36
N ALA A 488 -23.73 18.09 0.38
CA ALA A 488 -22.36 17.65 0.51
C ALA A 488 -21.42 18.82 0.83
N ARG A 489 -21.59 19.97 0.15
CA ARG A 489 -20.83 21.20 0.41
C ARG A 489 -21.18 21.88 1.74
N THR A 490 -22.46 21.98 2.09
CA THR A 490 -22.95 22.72 3.27
C THR A 490 -22.54 22.08 4.61
N TYR A 491 -22.42 20.75 4.65
CA TYR A 491 -22.06 20.02 5.89
C TYR A 491 -20.60 19.55 5.91
N GLU A 492 -19.72 20.15 5.10
CA GLU A 492 -18.30 19.76 4.96
C GLU A 492 -18.10 18.26 4.60
N LEU A 493 -19.12 17.62 4.04
CA LEU A 493 -19.05 16.23 3.59
C LEU A 493 -18.24 16.07 2.28
N ASP A 494 -17.77 17.17 1.64
CA ASP A 494 -17.32 17.20 0.24
C ASP A 494 -16.01 17.94 -0.09
N GLY A 495 -15.15 18.30 0.86
CA GLY A 495 -13.81 18.81 0.50
C GLY A 495 -12.76 17.71 0.32
N THR A 496 -13.00 16.59 1.00
CA THR A 496 -11.97 15.63 1.41
C THR A 496 -12.39 14.22 1.03
N PHE A 497 -13.13 14.05 -0.07
CA PHE A 497 -13.39 12.73 -0.61
C PHE A 497 -12.43 12.51 -1.79
N PRO A 498 -11.68 11.42 -1.81
CA PRO A 498 -11.79 10.26 -0.94
C PRO A 498 -10.77 10.24 0.22
N THR A 499 -10.43 11.43 0.72
CA THR A 499 -9.41 11.60 1.76
C THR A 499 -9.86 11.34 3.20
N ASN A 500 -11.17 11.32 3.47
CA ASN A 500 -11.75 11.00 4.77
C ASN A 500 -12.78 9.87 4.65
N LEU A 501 -12.68 8.88 5.54
CA LEU A 501 -13.54 7.69 5.54
C LEU A 501 -14.94 8.02 6.07
N GLN A 502 -15.93 8.09 5.17
CA GLN A 502 -17.34 8.32 5.49
C GLN A 502 -18.16 7.02 5.39
N PRO A 503 -19.32 6.90 6.08
CA PRO A 503 -20.17 5.71 5.99
C PRO A 503 -20.55 5.32 4.55
N GLN A 504 -20.86 6.31 3.69
CA GLN A 504 -21.20 6.05 2.29
C GLN A 504 -20.01 5.52 1.49
N LEU A 505 -18.78 5.95 1.82
CA LEU A 505 -17.56 5.41 1.21
C LEU A 505 -17.33 3.97 1.63
N LEU A 506 -17.56 3.66 2.91
CA LEU A 506 -17.48 2.31 3.45
C LEU A 506 -18.48 1.37 2.77
N GLU A 507 -19.71 1.81 2.52
CA GLU A 507 -20.72 1.03 1.78
C GLU A 507 -20.27 0.73 0.34
N LEU A 508 -19.65 1.69 -0.35
CA LEU A 508 -19.11 1.50 -1.69
C LEU A 508 -17.93 0.52 -1.68
N TYR A 509 -17.00 0.67 -0.75
CA TYR A 509 -15.89 -0.27 -0.59
C TYR A 509 -16.37 -1.68 -0.25
N GLU A 510 -17.35 -1.81 0.63
CA GLU A 510 -17.98 -3.10 0.95
C GLU A 510 -18.59 -3.77 -0.28
N TRP A 511 -19.29 -2.98 -1.09
CA TRP A 511 -19.91 -3.45 -2.32
C TRP A 511 -18.86 -3.95 -3.33
N VAL A 512 -17.82 -3.15 -3.62
CA VAL A 512 -16.73 -3.53 -4.53
C VAL A 512 -16.03 -4.80 -4.05
N SER A 513 -15.67 -4.87 -2.75
CA SER A 513 -15.07 -6.07 -2.18
C SER A 513 -16.00 -7.29 -2.29
N THR A 514 -17.31 -7.12 -2.09
CA THR A 514 -18.26 -8.22 -2.21
C THR A 514 -18.37 -8.75 -3.65
N CYS A 515 -18.43 -7.88 -4.65
CA CYS A 515 -18.39 -8.29 -6.06
C CYS A 515 -17.09 -9.03 -6.40
N TRP A 516 -15.96 -8.58 -5.85
CA TRP A 516 -14.69 -9.27 -6.00
C TRP A 516 -14.69 -10.67 -5.34
N HIS A 517 -15.27 -10.80 -4.14
CA HIS A 517 -15.43 -12.09 -3.46
C HIS A 517 -16.28 -13.06 -4.28
N GLU A 518 -17.36 -12.57 -4.88
CA GLU A 518 -18.21 -13.34 -5.79
C GLU A 518 -17.42 -13.83 -7.00
N PHE A 519 -16.63 -12.96 -7.64
CA PHE A 519 -15.73 -13.35 -8.73
C PHE A 519 -14.73 -14.44 -8.31
N LEU A 520 -14.18 -14.33 -7.10
CA LEU A 520 -13.22 -15.31 -6.55
C LEU A 520 -13.88 -16.63 -6.10
N HIS A 521 -15.21 -16.72 -6.10
CA HIS A 521 -15.99 -17.83 -5.52
C HIS A 521 -15.72 -18.04 -4.01
N VAL A 522 -15.50 -16.95 -3.26
CA VAL A 522 -15.30 -16.99 -1.80
C VAL A 522 -16.47 -16.29 -1.11
N PRO A 523 -17.09 -16.87 -0.05
CA PRO A 523 -18.21 -16.23 0.63
C PRO A 523 -17.82 -14.90 1.30
N SER A 524 -18.55 -13.82 0.98
CA SER A 524 -18.34 -12.49 1.58
C SER A 524 -18.83 -12.45 3.04
N LYS A 525 -20.05 -12.92 3.31
CA LYS A 525 -20.69 -12.95 4.64
C LYS A 525 -21.23 -14.34 4.98
N LEU A 526 -21.47 -14.60 6.27
CA LEU A 526 -22.25 -15.76 6.71
C LEU A 526 -23.66 -15.66 6.11
N ALA A 527 -24.08 -16.66 5.34
CA ALA A 527 -25.46 -16.75 4.90
C ALA A 527 -26.39 -16.76 6.13
N PRO A 528 -27.39 -15.87 6.21
CA PRO A 528 -28.33 -15.89 7.33
C PRO A 528 -29.04 -17.24 7.35
N ARG A 529 -29.01 -17.94 8.50
CA ARG A 529 -29.71 -19.22 8.72
C ARG A 529 -31.24 -19.13 8.49
N HIS A 530 -31.79 -17.95 8.22
CA HIS A 530 -33.23 -17.69 8.03
C HIS A 530 -33.67 -17.35 6.60
N HIS A 531 -32.81 -17.40 5.58
CA HIS A 531 -33.20 -17.06 4.20
C HIS A 531 -33.45 -18.23 3.24
N LEU A 532 -33.46 -19.48 3.73
CA LEU A 532 -33.85 -20.64 2.92
C LEU A 532 -35.37 -20.83 2.75
N VAL A 533 -36.21 -20.03 3.43
CA VAL A 533 -37.68 -20.14 3.32
C VAL A 533 -38.28 -19.11 2.35
N TYR A 534 -37.63 -17.96 2.13
CA TYR A 534 -38.23 -16.88 1.31
C TYR A 534 -37.81 -16.88 -0.17
N ARG A 535 -36.74 -17.61 -0.56
CA ARG A 535 -36.36 -17.73 -1.99
C ARG A 535 -37.23 -18.74 -2.76
N ALA A 536 -37.90 -19.68 -2.08
CA ALA A 536 -38.82 -20.62 -2.70
C ALA A 536 -40.23 -20.04 -2.95
N LEU A 537 -40.66 -19.02 -2.18
CA LEU A 537 -41.98 -18.39 -2.34
C LEU A 537 -42.00 -17.28 -3.40
N ALA A 538 -40.87 -16.64 -3.69
CA ALA A 538 -40.78 -15.63 -4.75
C ALA A 538 -40.79 -16.24 -6.17
N LEU A 539 -40.33 -17.49 -6.32
CA LEU A 539 -40.35 -18.21 -7.60
C LEU A 539 -41.72 -18.84 -7.92
N ASN A 540 -42.54 -19.16 -6.90
CA ASN A 540 -43.88 -19.72 -7.12
C ASN A 540 -44.96 -18.66 -7.43
N ASN A 541 -44.75 -17.41 -7.01
CA ASN A 541 -45.71 -16.33 -7.28
C ASN A 541 -45.56 -15.69 -8.67
N TYR A 542 -44.49 -15.99 -9.42
CA TYR A 542 -44.32 -15.53 -10.81
C TYR A 542 -44.90 -16.48 -11.87
N MET A 543 -45.29 -17.72 -11.50
CA MET A 543 -45.89 -18.68 -12.43
C MET A 543 -47.43 -18.80 -12.33
N ASN A 544 -48.07 -18.15 -11.35
CA ASN A 544 -49.53 -18.27 -11.13
C ASN A 544 -50.31 -16.96 -11.33
N SER A 545 -49.72 -15.95 -11.97
CA SER A 545 -50.41 -14.68 -12.27
C SER A 545 -50.15 -14.17 -13.69
N ALA A 546 -50.40 -15.01 -14.68
CA ALA A 546 -50.64 -14.57 -16.04
C ALA A 546 -52.08 -14.98 -16.44
N PRO A 547 -52.97 -14.04 -16.80
CA PRO A 547 -54.17 -14.37 -17.55
C PRO A 547 -53.84 -14.77 -18.99
#